data_AF-A0A2N5M0A8-F1
#
_entry.id   AF-A0A2N5M0A8-F1
#
_cell.length_a   1.000
_cell.length_b   1.000
_cell.length_c   1.000
_cell.angle_alpha   90.00
_cell.angle_beta   90.00
_cell.angle_gamma   90.00
#
_symmetry.space_group_name_H-M   'P 1'
#
loop_
_entity.id
_entity.type
_entity.pdbx_description
1 polymer ?
#
loop_
_entity_poly.entity_id
_entity_poly.type
_entity_poly.pdbx_seq_one_letter_code
_entity_poly.pdbx_strand_id
1 'polypeptide(L)'
;MFFQTNPFLENWSKTSIAVTKESWLIRQDNKYNVKWILRKFGKKVLSAIQHQSILNGGTIFGPTQFMIEFLKEMTHVLFDNKYVRVSDQASLNYLVHTDIIKPVAFSDNISGPIMTLAWENQIKTKRKCCFCVASV
;
A
#
# COMPACT_ATOMS: atom_id res chain seq x y z
N MET A 1 -3.66 5.58 -9.43
CA MET A 1 -2.36 4.93 -9.62
C MET A 1 -1.96 5.04 -11.07
N PHE A 2 -0.67 5.20 -11.35
CA PHE A 2 -0.12 5.35 -12.68
C PHE A 2 1.12 4.48 -12.83
N PHE A 3 1.18 3.64 -13.87
CA PHE A 3 2.39 2.88 -14.20
C PHE A 3 3.31 3.78 -15.05
N GLN A 4 4.44 4.18 -14.47
CA GLN A 4 5.43 5.05 -15.13
C GLN A 4 6.23 4.30 -16.21
N THR A 5 6.38 2.99 -16.02
CA THR A 5 7.02 2.04 -16.93
C THR A 5 6.24 0.73 -16.93
N ASN A 6 6.67 -0.25 -17.73
CA ASN A 6 6.09 -1.61 -17.67
C ASN A 6 6.59 -2.31 -16.38
N PRO A 7 5.74 -2.53 -15.37
CA PRO A 7 6.18 -3.07 -14.10
C PRO A 7 6.68 -4.52 -14.21
N PHE A 8 6.36 -5.26 -15.27
CA PHE A 8 6.82 -6.64 -15.44
C PHE A 8 8.26 -6.75 -15.96
N LEU A 9 8.83 -5.64 -16.44
CA LEU A 9 10.22 -5.58 -16.92
C LEU A 9 11.19 -5.04 -15.85
N GLU A 10 10.65 -4.63 -14.70
CA GLU A 10 11.43 -4.06 -13.61
C GLU A 10 12.13 -5.16 -12.81
N ASN A 11 13.31 -4.83 -12.29
CA ASN A 11 14.09 -5.74 -11.47
C ASN A 11 13.58 -5.75 -10.02
N TRP A 12 12.34 -6.21 -9.82
CA TRP A 12 11.77 -6.38 -8.50
C TRP A 12 12.59 -7.36 -7.66
N SER A 13 12.48 -7.20 -6.34
CA SER A 13 13.05 -8.14 -5.39
C SER A 13 12.60 -9.56 -5.67
N LYS A 14 13.56 -10.49 -5.71
CA LYS A 14 13.30 -11.93 -5.85
C LYS A 14 13.04 -12.62 -4.52
N THR A 15 13.13 -11.89 -3.41
CA THR A 15 13.10 -12.44 -2.06
C THR A 15 12.15 -11.70 -1.13
N SER A 16 11.28 -10.83 -1.65
CA SER A 16 10.31 -10.07 -0.87
C SER A 16 9.12 -9.65 -1.73
N ILE A 17 8.00 -9.31 -1.10
CA ILE A 17 7.01 -8.45 -1.76
C ILE A 17 7.54 -7.02 -1.89
N ALA A 18 6.94 -6.23 -2.76
CA ALA A 18 7.20 -4.83 -3.00
C ALA A 18 5.87 -4.06 -2.94
N VAL A 19 5.85 -3.03 -2.09
CA VAL A 19 4.69 -2.16 -1.88
C VAL A 19 5.04 -0.72 -2.23
N THR A 20 4.04 0.06 -2.62
CA THR A 20 4.23 1.49 -2.94
C THR A 20 3.88 2.35 -1.73
N LYS A 21 4.66 3.42 -1.53
CA LYS A 21 4.45 4.42 -0.47
C LYS A 21 3.78 5.66 -1.04
N GLU A 22 2.76 6.14 -0.35
CA GLU A 22 2.16 7.45 -0.59
C GLU A 22 2.99 8.53 0.11
N SER A 23 2.85 9.78 -0.36
CA SER A 23 3.58 10.94 0.16
C SER A 23 3.16 11.34 1.59
N TRP A 24 2.00 10.88 2.06
CA TRP A 24 1.47 11.22 3.39
C TRP A 24 1.79 10.16 4.44
N LEU A 25 1.94 10.63 5.68
CA LEU A 25 2.00 9.76 6.86
C LEU A 25 0.60 9.35 7.28
N ILE A 26 0.48 8.19 7.94
CA ILE A 26 -0.81 7.68 8.44
C ILE A 26 -1.54 8.72 9.27
N ARG A 27 -0.86 9.40 10.22
CA ARG A 27 -1.48 10.45 11.07
C ARG A 27 -2.08 11.62 10.31
N GLN A 28 -1.62 11.88 9.07
CA GLN A 28 -2.08 13.01 8.26
C GLN A 28 -3.40 12.70 7.55
N ASP A 29 -3.73 11.42 7.32
CA ASP A 29 -5.02 11.01 6.77
C ASP A 29 -6.05 10.74 7.87
N ASN A 30 -6.61 11.82 8.40
CA ASN A 30 -7.66 11.75 9.42
C ASN A 30 -9.02 11.24 8.90
N LYS A 31 -9.19 11.02 7.58
CA LYS A 31 -10.47 10.63 6.99
C LYS A 31 -10.62 9.12 6.92
N TYR A 32 -9.65 8.45 6.30
CA TYR A 32 -9.78 7.05 5.92
C TYR A 32 -8.81 6.16 6.69
N ASN A 33 -7.49 6.30 6.48
CA ASN A 33 -6.50 5.41 7.06
C ASN A 33 -6.51 5.42 8.60
N VAL A 34 -6.48 6.60 9.24
CA VAL A 34 -6.59 6.70 10.71
C VAL A 34 -7.86 6.03 11.22
N LYS A 35 -8.99 6.30 10.56
CA LYS A 35 -10.31 5.80 10.96
C LYS A 35 -10.40 4.28 10.80
N TRP A 36 -9.88 3.73 9.70
CA TRP A 36 -9.88 2.28 9.44
C TRP A 36 -8.96 1.55 10.41
N ILE A 37 -7.73 2.02 10.62
CA ILE A 37 -6.78 1.42 11.57
C ILE A 37 -7.35 1.47 12.98
N LEU A 38 -7.87 2.63 13.41
CA LEU A 38 -8.48 2.78 14.73
C LEU A 38 -9.68 1.84 14.93
N ARG A 39 -10.55 1.70 13.92
CA ARG A 39 -11.74 0.85 14.00
C ARG A 39 -11.42 -0.65 14.01
N LYS A 40 -10.39 -1.07 13.27
CA LYS A 40 -10.04 -2.48 13.09
C LYS A 40 -9.04 -2.98 14.14
N PHE A 41 -7.99 -2.21 14.40
CA PHE A 41 -6.86 -2.63 15.25
C PHE A 41 -6.73 -1.84 16.57
N GLY A 42 -7.48 -0.75 16.71
CA GLY A 42 -7.53 0.03 17.95
C GLY A 42 -6.39 1.04 18.10
N LYS A 43 -6.46 1.81 19.20
CA LYS A 43 -5.57 2.95 19.48
C LYS A 43 -4.10 2.55 19.62
N LYS A 44 -3.83 1.38 20.20
CA LYS A 44 -2.45 0.89 20.43
C LYS A 44 -1.70 0.72 19.11
N VAL A 45 -2.33 0.05 18.14
CA VAL A 45 -1.75 -0.15 16.80
C VAL A 45 -1.59 1.18 16.08
N LEU A 46 -2.63 2.02 16.08
CA LEU A 46 -2.54 3.36 15.48
C LEU A 46 -1.36 4.14 16.06
N SER A 47 -1.20 4.19 17.38
CA SER A 47 -0.11 4.91 18.03
C SER A 47 1.28 4.41 17.60
N ALA A 48 1.43 3.12 17.32
CA ALA A 48 2.69 2.52 16.91
C ALA A 48 3.05 2.86 15.44
N ILE A 49 2.07 2.93 14.55
CA ILE A 49 2.32 3.06 13.11
C ILE A 49 1.99 4.45 12.52
N GLN A 50 1.35 5.34 13.28
CA GLN A 50 0.86 6.64 12.79
C GLN A 50 1.93 7.55 12.16
N HIS A 51 3.21 7.33 12.46
CA HIS A 51 4.33 8.09 11.93
C HIS A 51 4.91 7.51 10.63
N GLN A 52 4.42 6.35 10.18
CA GLN A 52 4.85 5.71 8.95
C GLN A 52 4.13 6.30 7.74
N SER A 53 4.76 6.22 6.56
CA SER A 53 4.09 6.51 5.29
C SER A 53 2.92 5.55 5.06
N ILE A 54 1.84 6.07 4.48
CA ILE A 54 0.73 5.24 4.03
C ILE A 54 1.22 4.35 2.89
N LEU A 55 0.93 3.07 2.99
CA LEU A 55 1.13 2.11 1.90
C LEU A 55 -0.13 2.07 1.04
N ASN A 56 0.07 2.02 -0.28
CA ASN A 56 -1.04 1.90 -1.21
C ASN A 56 -1.46 0.43 -1.38
N GLY A 57 -2.73 0.13 -1.11
CA GLY A 57 -3.27 -1.23 -1.21
C GLY A 57 -3.55 -1.72 -2.62
N GLY A 58 -3.51 -0.83 -3.63
CA GLY A 58 -3.97 -1.14 -4.98
C GLY A 58 -3.01 -2.01 -5.79
N THR A 59 -1.72 -2.05 -5.42
CA THR A 59 -0.70 -2.78 -6.19
C THR A 59 0.42 -3.25 -5.29
N ILE A 60 0.69 -4.54 -5.38
CA ILE A 60 1.74 -5.25 -4.64
C ILE A 60 2.39 -6.22 -5.62
N PHE A 61 3.71 -6.20 -5.70
CA PHE A 61 4.49 -7.08 -6.56
C PHE A 61 5.35 -8.02 -5.73
N GLY A 62 5.72 -9.16 -6.27
CA GLY A 62 6.66 -10.06 -5.59
C GLY A 62 6.69 -11.43 -6.25
N PRO A 63 7.67 -12.27 -5.90
CA PRO A 63 7.69 -13.66 -6.34
C PRO A 63 6.46 -14.39 -5.81
N THR A 64 5.96 -15.35 -6.59
CA THR A 64 4.74 -16.11 -6.29
C THR A 64 4.69 -16.63 -4.86
N GLN A 65 5.80 -17.19 -4.36
CA GLN A 65 5.89 -17.73 -3.01
C GLN A 65 5.55 -16.67 -1.94
N PHE A 66 6.20 -15.49 -2.00
CA PHE A 66 5.97 -14.40 -1.05
C PHE A 66 4.58 -13.79 -1.21
N MET A 67 4.04 -13.75 -2.42
CA MET A 67 2.66 -13.30 -2.65
C MET A 67 1.63 -14.25 -2.02
N ILE A 68 1.86 -15.56 -2.07
CA ILE A 68 0.98 -16.54 -1.39
C ILE A 68 1.02 -16.34 0.12
N GLU A 69 2.20 -16.16 0.71
CA GLU A 69 2.35 -15.89 2.15
C GLU A 69 1.66 -14.58 2.54
N PHE A 70 1.87 -13.53 1.77
CA PHE A 70 1.19 -12.25 1.96
C PHE A 70 -0.34 -12.39 1.89
N LEU A 71 -0.87 -13.11 0.91
CA LEU A 71 -2.31 -13.28 0.75
C LEU A 71 -2.93 -14.08 1.91
N LYS A 72 -2.21 -15.05 2.48
CA LYS A 72 -2.65 -15.79 3.68
C LYS A 72 -2.83 -14.84 4.87
N GLU A 73 -1.79 -14.05 5.17
CA GLU A 73 -1.83 -13.08 6.27
C GLU A 73 -2.87 -11.98 6.05
N MET A 74 -2.96 -11.46 4.82
CA MET A 74 -3.98 -10.47 4.45
C MET A 74 -5.40 -11.03 4.65
N THR A 75 -5.66 -12.26 4.21
CA THR A 75 -6.96 -12.92 4.39
C THR A 75 -7.27 -13.11 5.87
N HIS A 76 -6.32 -13.62 6.65
CA HIS A 76 -6.47 -13.76 8.10
C HIS A 76 -6.84 -12.43 8.76
N VAL A 77 -6.08 -11.38 8.49
CA VAL A 77 -6.33 -10.05 9.06
C VAL A 77 -7.67 -9.47 8.61
N LEU A 78 -8.04 -9.64 7.33
CA LEU A 78 -9.29 -9.10 6.79
C LEU A 78 -10.52 -9.72 7.45
N PHE A 79 -10.55 -11.05 7.58
CA PHE A 79 -11.76 -11.78 7.94
C PHE A 79 -11.82 -12.21 9.41
N ASP A 80 -10.70 -12.55 10.04
CA ASP A 80 -10.72 -13.14 11.38
C ASP A 80 -10.74 -12.06 12.49
N ASN A 81 -10.20 -10.88 12.21
CA ASN A 81 -10.13 -9.76 13.14
C ASN A 81 -11.11 -8.64 12.78
N LYS A 82 -12.40 -8.90 13.02
CA LYS A 82 -13.53 -7.97 12.85
C LYS A 82 -13.52 -7.33 11.46
N TYR A 83 -14.30 -7.90 10.54
CA TYR A 83 -14.39 -7.37 9.18
C TYR A 83 -14.81 -5.89 9.18
N VAL A 84 -13.97 -5.05 8.58
CA VAL A 84 -14.26 -3.63 8.33
C VAL A 84 -14.24 -3.46 6.81
N ARG A 85 -15.38 -3.04 6.25
CA ARG A 85 -15.51 -2.84 4.80
C ARG A 85 -14.48 -1.80 4.32
N VAL A 86 -13.82 -2.08 3.19
CA VAL A 86 -12.82 -1.20 2.55
C VAL A 86 -11.63 -0.91 3.48
N SER A 87 -11.12 -1.92 4.18
CA SER A 87 -9.98 -1.78 5.11
C SER A 87 -8.75 -2.60 4.70
N ASP A 88 -8.68 -3.03 3.45
CA ASP A 88 -7.53 -3.71 2.85
C ASP A 88 -6.27 -2.84 2.94
N GLN A 89 -6.36 -1.55 2.64
CA GLN A 89 -5.24 -0.63 2.80
C GLN A 89 -4.80 -0.50 4.28
N ALA A 90 -5.76 -0.42 5.22
CA ALA A 90 -5.43 -0.39 6.65
C ALA A 90 -4.77 -1.71 7.12
N SER A 91 -5.21 -2.83 6.57
CA SER A 91 -4.67 -4.17 6.85
C SER A 91 -3.26 -4.30 6.29
N LEU A 92 -2.99 -3.79 5.08
CA LEU A 92 -1.65 -3.71 4.51
C LEU A 92 -0.71 -2.89 5.40
N ASN A 93 -1.14 -1.69 5.81
CA ASN A 93 -0.36 -0.83 6.69
C ASN A 93 -0.07 -1.50 8.04
N TYR A 94 -1.05 -2.22 8.61
CA TYR A 94 -0.83 -3.01 9.82
C TYR A 94 0.21 -4.10 9.60
N LEU A 95 0.02 -4.97 8.60
CA LEU A 95 0.88 -6.13 8.34
C LEU A 95 2.34 -5.75 8.10
N VAL A 96 2.57 -4.72 7.30
CA VAL A 96 3.93 -4.29 6.94
C VAL A 96 4.58 -3.50 8.09
N HIS A 97 3.89 -2.53 8.69
CA HIS A 97 4.49 -1.66 9.71
C HIS A 97 4.57 -2.29 11.10
N THR A 98 3.91 -3.43 11.31
CA THR A 98 4.07 -4.25 12.54
C THR A 98 4.93 -5.49 12.30
N ASP A 99 5.62 -5.55 11.17
CA ASP A 99 6.63 -6.57 10.88
C ASP A 99 6.11 -8.01 10.78
N ILE A 100 4.79 -8.20 10.65
CA ILE A 100 4.15 -9.51 10.44
C ILE A 100 4.58 -10.07 9.07
N ILE A 101 4.69 -9.20 8.07
CA ILE A 101 5.19 -9.57 6.74
C ILE A 101 6.58 -8.99 6.55
N LYS A 102 7.57 -9.88 6.43
CA LYS A 102 8.97 -9.56 6.15
C LYS A 102 9.61 -10.66 5.31
N PRO A 103 10.59 -10.31 4.45
CA PRO A 103 11.02 -8.95 4.12
C PRO A 103 10.04 -8.23 3.19
N VAL A 104 10.12 -6.89 3.14
CA VAL A 104 9.31 -6.04 2.24
C VAL A 104 10.23 -5.01 1.57
N ALA A 105 10.13 -4.91 0.25
CA ALA A 105 10.73 -3.86 -0.55
C ALA A 105 9.73 -2.71 -0.75
N PHE A 106 10.25 -1.52 -1.03
CA PHE A 106 9.42 -0.35 -1.27
C PHE A 106 9.71 0.24 -2.65
N SER A 107 8.65 0.50 -3.41
CA SER A 107 8.72 1.30 -4.63
C SER A 107 8.61 2.78 -4.28
N ASP A 108 9.55 3.56 -4.80
CA ASP A 108 9.52 5.02 -4.70
C ASP A 108 8.50 5.61 -5.68
N ASN A 109 7.82 6.68 -5.26
CA ASN A 109 6.75 7.27 -6.05
C ASN A 109 7.24 8.15 -7.20
N ILE A 110 8.45 8.72 -7.09
CA ILE A 110 9.04 9.66 -8.06
C ILE A 110 9.83 8.89 -9.12
N SER A 111 10.65 7.94 -8.68
CA SER A 111 11.63 7.23 -9.51
C SER A 111 11.26 5.78 -9.78
N GLY A 112 10.28 5.22 -9.06
CA GLY A 112 9.83 3.85 -9.24
C GLY A 112 8.88 3.66 -10.42
N PRO A 113 8.63 2.40 -10.81
CA PRO A 113 7.79 2.07 -11.96
C PRO A 113 6.30 2.36 -11.75
N ILE A 114 5.88 2.60 -10.51
CA ILE A 114 4.49 2.84 -10.13
C ILE A 114 4.43 4.11 -9.30
N MET A 115 3.51 4.99 -9.68
CA MET A 115 3.18 6.20 -8.97
C MET A 115 1.76 6.09 -8.39
N THR A 116 1.64 6.27 -7.09
CA THR A 116 0.39 6.41 -6.35
C THR A 116 0.00 7.88 -6.37
N LEU A 117 -1.10 8.21 -7.04
CA LEU A 117 -1.57 9.60 -7.23
C LEU A 117 -2.36 10.13 -6.02
N ALA A 118 -2.44 9.37 -4.93
CA ALA A 118 -3.25 9.74 -3.78
C ALA A 118 -2.72 11.06 -3.17
N TRP A 119 -3.52 12.12 -3.28
CA TRP A 119 -3.25 13.46 -2.76
C TRP A 119 -1.93 14.13 -3.21
N GLU A 120 -1.35 13.71 -4.34
CA GLU A 120 -0.16 14.37 -4.88
C GLU A 120 -0.52 15.66 -5.63
N ASN A 121 -0.24 16.80 -4.99
CA ASN A 121 -0.48 18.13 -5.57
C ASN A 121 0.57 18.58 -6.61
N GLN A 122 1.60 17.77 -6.88
CA GLN A 122 2.74 18.17 -7.71
C GLN A 122 3.19 17.08 -8.69
N ILE A 123 2.31 16.64 -9.58
CA ILE A 123 2.72 15.71 -10.64
C ILE A 123 3.14 16.49 -11.87
N LYS A 124 4.44 16.51 -12.16
CA LYS A 124 4.97 16.94 -13.47
C LYS A 124 5.03 15.72 -14.40
N THR A 125 3.96 15.44 -15.12
CA THR A 125 3.95 14.36 -16.12
C THR A 125 4.84 14.73 -17.30
N LYS A 126 5.88 13.94 -17.60
CA LYS A 126 6.77 14.17 -18.76
C LYS A 126 6.18 13.75 -20.11
N ARG A 127 5.01 13.10 -20.15
CA ARG A 127 4.34 12.66 -21.39
C ARG A 127 2.81 12.79 -21.27
N LYS A 128 2.18 13.43 -22.26
CA LYS A 128 0.73 13.36 -22.49
C LYS A 128 0.43 11.95 -23.05
N CYS A 129 -0.12 11.05 -22.23
CA CYS A 129 -0.77 9.84 -22.75
C CYS A 129 -2.16 9.70 -22.12
N CYS A 130 -3.12 9.35 -22.98
CA CYS A 130 -4.55 9.45 -22.74
C CYS A 130 -5.08 8.66 -21.54
N PHE A 131 -6.14 9.23 -21.00
CA PHE A 131 -6.99 8.76 -19.91
C PHE A 131 -7.34 7.27 -19.97
N CYS A 132 -7.26 6.61 -18.81
CA CYS A 132 -8.22 5.60 -18.40
C CYS A 132 -8.51 5.80 -16.91
N VAL A 133 -9.58 6.53 -16.61
CA VAL A 133 -10.30 6.39 -15.33
C VAL A 133 -11.44 5.44 -15.64
N ALA A 134 -11.31 4.17 -15.25
CA ALA A 134 -12.47 3.28 -15.21
C ALA A 134 -13.28 3.66 -13.96
N SER A 135 -14.25 4.55 -14.17
CA SER A 135 -15.36 4.75 -13.23
C SER A 135 -16.35 3.62 -13.47
N VAL A 136 -16.66 2.87 -12.41
CA VAL A 136 -17.87 2.02 -12.34
C VAL A 136 -19.03 2.89 -11.87
#